data_AF-A0A2U1MZD6-F1
#
_entry.id   AF-A0A2U1MZD6-F1
#
_cell.length_a   1.000
_cell.length_b   1.000
_cell.length_c   1.000
_cell.angle_alpha   90.00
_cell.angle_beta   90.00
_cell.angle_gamma   90.00
#
_symmetry.space_group_name_H-M   'P 1'
#
loop_
_entity.id
_entity.type
_entity.pdbx_description
1 polymer ?
#
loop_
_entity_poly.entity_id
_entity_poly.type
_entity_poly.pdbx_seq_one_letter_code
_entity_poly.pdbx_strand_id
1 'polypeptide(L)' 'MAQKKGCTPSQLAFSWVLHQGYNVCPIPGTTKIENFYQNIGALFVQFSPHDKAKLESVASPDAFKRTRAVPPLSLCK' A
#
# COMPACT_ATOMS: atom_id res chain seq x y z
N MET A 1 -15.41 -3.18 0.78
CA MET A 1 -14.85 -4.23 -0.11
C MET A 1 -14.10 -5.30 0.70
N ALA A 2 -13.28 -4.93 1.68
CA ALA A 2 -12.53 -5.86 2.54
C ALA A 2 -13.39 -7.01 3.14
N GLN A 3 -14.55 -6.67 3.74
CA GLN A 3 -15.52 -7.67 4.25
C GLN A 3 -15.99 -8.65 3.18
N LYS A 4 -16.28 -8.19 1.96
CA LYS A 4 -16.71 -9.05 0.82
C LYS A 4 -15.60 -10.01 0.38
N LYS A 5 -14.35 -9.67 0.63
CA LYS A 5 -13.16 -10.48 0.32
C LYS A 5 -12.64 -11.26 1.53
N GLY A 6 -13.30 -11.17 2.69
CA GLY A 6 -12.87 -11.85 3.91
C GLY A 6 -11.50 -11.41 4.44
N CYS A 7 -11.06 -10.19 4.13
CA CYS A 7 -9.74 -9.68 4.52
C CYS A 7 -9.87 -8.41 5.37
N THR A 8 -8.78 -8.04 6.06
CA THR A 8 -8.72 -6.76 6.78
C THR A 8 -8.58 -5.58 5.80
N PRO A 9 -9.00 -4.36 6.19
CA PRO A 9 -8.75 -3.17 5.36
C PRO A 9 -7.27 -2.97 5.03
N SER A 10 -6.36 -3.31 5.96
CA SER A 10 -4.91 -3.24 5.74
C SER A 10 -4.46 -4.22 4.65
N GLN A 11 -4.94 -5.47 4.71
CA GLN A 11 -4.69 -6.48 3.69
C GLN A 11 -5.22 -6.07 2.32
N LEU A 12 -6.43 -5.51 2.27
CA LEU A 12 -7.02 -5.02 1.02
C LEU A 12 -6.15 -3.92 0.38
N ALA A 13 -5.71 -2.94 1.18
CA ALA A 13 -4.90 -1.83 0.71
C ALA A 13 -3.53 -2.32 0.23
N PHE A 14 -2.86 -3.17 1.01
CA PHE A 14 -1.54 -3.68 0.67
C PHE A 14 -1.58 -4.59 -0.56
N SER A 15 -2.60 -5.44 -0.67
CA SER A 15 -2.82 -6.27 -1.86
C SER A 15 -3.08 -5.45 -3.11
N TRP A 16 -3.82 -4.34 -3.01
CA TRP A 16 -4.06 -3.46 -4.16
C TRP A 16 -2.75 -2.86 -4.70
N VAL A 17 -1.82 -2.46 -3.83
CA VAL A 17 -0.49 -1.98 -4.24
C VAL A 17 0.30 -3.08 -4.95
N LEU A 18 0.30 -4.30 -4.41
CA LEU A 18 0.97 -5.45 -5.03
C LEU A 18 0.42 -5.77 -6.44
N HIS A 19 -0.84 -5.42 -6.72
CA HIS A 19 -1.47 -5.66 -8.02
C HIS A 19 -1.30 -4.53 -9.04
N GLN A 20 -0.58 -3.44 -8.70
CA GLN A 20 -0.34 -2.30 -9.61
C GLN A 20 0.61 -2.64 -10.77
N GLY A 21 1.48 -3.65 -10.62
CA GLY A 21 2.39 -4.06 -11.69
C GLY A 21 3.53 -4.94 -11.18
N TYR A 22 4.19 -5.65 -12.10
CA TYR A 22 5.30 -6.55 -11.79
C TYR A 22 6.55 -5.81 -11.26
N ASN A 23 6.63 -4.51 -11.53
CA ASN A 23 7.71 -3.61 -11.14
C ASN A 23 7.46 -2.90 -9.79
N VAL A 24 6.40 -3.27 -9.07
CA VAL A 24 6.04 -2.68 -7.78
C VAL A 24 6.38 -3.66 -6.66
N CYS A 25 7.42 -3.36 -5.89
CA CYS A 25 7.80 -4.10 -4.69
C CYS A 25 7.62 -3.19 -3.48
N PRO A 26 6.47 -3.26 -2.78
CA PRO A 26 6.25 -2.42 -1.62
C PRO A 26 7.04 -2.95 -0.40
N ILE A 27 7.61 -2.04 0.38
CA ILE A 27 8.48 -2.35 1.53
C ILE A 27 7.74 -1.93 2.82
N PRO A 28 6.75 -2.70 3.28
CA PRO A 28 5.97 -2.33 4.46
C PRO A 28 6.83 -2.45 5.72
N GLY A 29 6.98 -1.35 6.46
CA GLY A 29 7.55 -1.36 7.80
C GLY A 29 6.50 -1.62 8.86
N THR A 30 6.77 -2.52 9.81
CA THR A 30 5.96 -2.71 11.01
C THR A 30 6.83 -3.08 12.21
N THR A 31 6.43 -2.67 13.40
CA THR A 31 7.06 -3.06 14.69
C THR A 31 6.24 -4.10 15.45
N LYS A 32 5.02 -4.42 14.98
CA LYS A 32 4.09 -5.37 15.59
C LYS A 32 4.00 -6.64 14.77
N ILE A 33 4.01 -7.79 15.45
CA ILE A 33 3.99 -9.10 14.81
C ILE A 33 2.64 -9.42 14.17
N GLU A 34 1.53 -8.93 14.74
CA GLU A 34 0.18 -9.12 14.20
C GLU A 34 0.04 -8.44 12.83
N ASN A 35 0.62 -7.25 12.70
CA ASN A 35 0.65 -6.50 11.45
C ASN A 35 1.53 -7.20 10.41
N PHE A 36 2.62 -7.85 10.84
CA PHE A 36 3.46 -8.64 9.94
C PHE A 36 2.66 -9.79 9.31
N TYR A 37 1.88 -10.53 10.12
CA TYR A 37 0.98 -11.56 9.59
C TYR A 37 -0.12 -10.99 8.69
N GLN A 38 -0.64 -9.80 8.98
CA GLN A 38 -1.57 -9.13 8.07
C GLN A 38 -0.91 -8.80 6.73
N ASN A 39 0.32 -8.27 6.72
CA ASN A 39 1.06 -7.95 5.50
C ASN A 39 1.27 -9.20 4.63
N ILE A 40 1.63 -10.33 5.24
CA ILE A 40 1.74 -11.62 4.54
C ILE A 40 0.37 -12.04 3.98
N GLY A 41 -0.69 -11.94 4.79
CA GLY A 41 -2.05 -12.30 4.36
C GLY A 41 -2.55 -11.54 3.13
N ALA A 42 -2.05 -10.32 2.91
CA ALA A 42 -2.40 -9.52 1.73
C ALA A 42 -1.97 -10.15 0.39
N LEU A 43 -0.92 -10.98 0.40
CA LEU A 43 -0.40 -11.67 -0.78
C LEU A 43 -1.42 -12.65 -1.38
N PHE A 44 -2.37 -13.13 -0.55
CA PHE A 44 -3.37 -14.11 -0.96
C PHE A 44 -4.70 -13.49 -1.37
N VAL A 45 -4.86 -12.17 -1.23
CA VAL A 45 -6.09 -11.48 -1.64
C VAL A 45 -6.09 -11.34 -3.17
N GLN A 46 -7.15 -11.83 -3.81
CA GLN A 46 -7.32 -11.82 -5.26
C GLN A 46 -8.39 -10.83 -5.70
N PHE A 47 -8.12 -10.10 -6.78
CA PHE A 47 -9.03 -9.10 -7.35
C PHE A 47 -9.55 -9.52 -8.73
N SER A 48 -10.87 -9.42 -8.91
CA SER A 48 -11.45 -9.46 -10.26
C SER A 48 -11.18 -8.14 -10.99
N PRO A 49 -11.27 -8.09 -12.33
CA PRO A 49 -11.15 -6.84 -13.09
C PRO A 49 -12.12 -5.76 -12.59
N HIS A 50 -13.34 -6.14 -12.21
CA HIS A 50 -14.34 -5.23 -11.64
C HIS A 50 -13.92 -4.69 -10.26
N ASP A 51 -13.29 -5.51 -9.42
CA ASP A 51 -12.78 -5.03 -8.12
C ASP A 51 -11.67 -4.00 -8.32
N LYS A 52 -10.76 -4.24 -9.28
CA LYS A 52 -9.67 -3.30 -9.60
C LYS A 52 -10.22 -1.96 -10.06
N ALA A 53 -11.14 -1.96 -11.03
CA ALA A 53 -11.78 -0.73 -11.53
C ALA A 53 -12.48 0.05 -10.40
N LYS A 54 -13.12 -0.65 -9.46
CA LYS A 54 -13.77 -0.03 -8.30
C LYS A 54 -12.78 0.53 -7.27
N LEU A 55 -11.60 -0.05 -7.14
CA LEU A 55 -10.55 0.49 -6.25
C LEU A 55 -9.87 1.71 -6.88
N GLU A 56 -9.61 1.65 -8.18
CA GLU A 56 -9.03 2.75 -8.95
C GLU A 56 -9.94 3.99 -8.96
N SER A 57 -11.26 3.82 -9.01
CA SER A 57 -12.18 4.97 -8.96
C SER A 57 -12.20 5.70 -7.61
N VAL A 58 -11.68 5.08 -6.55
CA VAL A 58 -11.62 5.65 -5.20
C VAL A 58 -10.23 6.15 -4.84
N ALA A 59 -9.18 5.62 -5.47
CA ALA A 59 -7.79 5.99 -5.20
C ALA A 59 -7.48 7.37 -5.82
N SER A 60 -7.19 8.37 -4.98
CA SER A 60 -6.72 9.68 -5.44
C SER A 60 -5.18 9.76 -5.39
N PRO A 61 -4.50 10.18 -6.47
CA PRO A 61 -3.04 10.28 -6.51
C PRO A 61 -2.46 11.39 -5.62
N ASP A 62 -3.27 12.34 -5.17
CA ASP A 62 -2.80 13.55 -4.45
C ASP A 62 -2.68 13.39 -2.92
N ALA A 63 -2.89 12.19 -2.38
CA ALA A 63 -3.01 11.98 -0.94
C ALA A 63 -1.71 12.28 -0.14
N PHE A 64 -0.54 12.27 -0.77
CA PHE A 64 0.73 12.50 -0.07
C PHE A 64 1.71 13.35 -0.90
N LYS A 65 1.76 14.65 -0.63
CA LYS A 65 2.84 15.54 -1.08
C LYS A 65 3.96 15.54 -0.05
N ARG A 66 5.17 15.19 -0.50
CA ARG A 66 6.39 15.21 0.31
C ARG A 66 6.78 16.66 0.64
N THR A 67 6.51 17.12 1.85
CA THR A 67 7.05 18.37 2.41
C THR A 67 8.43 18.08 3.01
N ARG A 68 9.48 18.09 2.19
CA ARG A 68 10.83 18.23 2.72
C ARG A 68 11.33 19.63 2.41
N ALA A 69 11.42 20.48 3.42
CA ALA A 69 12.38 21.58 3.39
C ALA A 69 13.76 20.94 3.42
N VAL A 70 14.52 21.05 2.33
CA VAL A 70 15.92 20.62 2.31
C VAL A 70 16.72 21.76 2.94
N PRO A 71 17.25 21.63 4.17
CA PRO A 71 18.16 22.65 4.69
C PRO A 71 19.40 22.72 3.78
N PRO A 72 19.96 23.91 3.53
CA PRO A 72 21.15 24.03 2.69
C PRO A 72 22.27 23.17 3.28
N LEU A 73 22.84 22.32 2.42
CA LEU A 73 23.95 21.44 2.77
C LEU A 73 25.18 22.29 3.10
N SER A 74 25.36 22.65 4.37
CA SER A 74 26.68 23.09 4.85
C SER A 74 27.58 21.86 4.86
N LEU A 75 28.52 21.81 3.90
CA LEU A 75 29.61 20.82 3.88
C LEU A 75 30.21 20.70 5.28
N CYS A 76 30.15 19.50 5.88
CA CYS A 76 31.06 19.15 6.97
C CYS A 76 32.48 19.27 6.41
N LYS A 77 33.20 20.30 6.87
CA LYS A 77 34.65 20.41 6.72
C LYS A 77 35.34 19.42 7.63
#